data_AF-A0A1A7X1M4-F1
#
_entry.id   AF-A0A1A7X1M4-F1
#
_cell.length_a   1.000
_cell.length_b   1.000
_cell.length_c   1.000
_cell.angle_alpha   90.00
_cell.angle_beta   90.00
_cell.angle_gamma   90.00
#
_symmetry.space_group_name_H-M   'P 1'
#
loop_
_entity.id
_entity.type
_entity.pdbx_description
1 polymer ?
#
loop_
_entity_poly.entity_id
_entity_poly.type
_entity_poly.pdbx_seq_one_letter_code
_entity_poly.pdbx_strand_id
1 'polypeptide(L)'
;FNFRTLIWTKNGVIAAGKEKVVHRLQIKRTQTSVTQTWQLERPVTNALLSPDTETLLLSSSTGQIYLLNPSETNQSVESLEVPTGNFLAASLLHTDRNSC
;
A
#
# COMPACT_ATOMS: atom_id res chain seq x y z
N PHE A 1 16.96 -3.53 -0.26
CA PHE A 1 15.60 -3.01 -0.03
C PHE A 1 15.60 -1.96 1.07
N ASN A 2 15.30 -0.72 0.74
CA ASN A 2 15.02 0.34 1.73
C ASN A 2 13.50 0.52 1.88
N PHE A 3 12.91 -0.26 2.79
CA PHE A 3 11.48 -0.15 3.12
C PHE A 3 11.24 0.97 4.12
N ARG A 4 10.17 1.75 3.90
CA ARG A 4 9.67 2.74 4.85
C ARG A 4 8.45 2.25 5.61
N THR A 5 7.70 1.33 5.03
CA THR A 5 6.47 0.79 5.60
C THR A 5 6.37 -0.71 5.36
N LEU A 6 5.80 -1.40 6.35
CA LEU A 6 5.53 -2.83 6.36
C LEU A 6 4.10 -3.03 6.89
N ILE A 7 3.25 -3.68 6.10
CA ILE A 7 1.86 -3.94 6.46
C ILE A 7 1.62 -5.45 6.39
N TRP A 8 1.10 -6.00 7.47
CA TRP A 8 0.70 -7.40 7.51
C TRP A 8 -0.67 -7.59 6.85
N THR A 9 -0.80 -8.62 6.00
CA THR A 9 -2.06 -9.00 5.35
C THR A 9 -2.27 -10.50 5.45
N LYS A 10 -3.46 -10.98 5.09
CA LYS A 10 -3.76 -12.43 5.05
C LYS A 10 -2.83 -13.22 4.11
N ASN A 11 -2.25 -12.56 3.10
CA ASN A 11 -1.44 -13.17 2.06
C ASN A 11 0.08 -12.95 2.22
N GLY A 12 0.51 -12.32 3.33
CA GLY A 12 1.91 -12.04 3.61
C GLY A 12 2.15 -10.62 4.10
N VAL A 13 3.37 -10.12 3.91
CA VAL A 13 3.75 -8.75 4.28
C VAL A 13 3.90 -7.91 3.04
N ILE A 14 3.20 -6.79 2.98
CA ILE A 14 3.44 -5.76 1.97
C ILE A 14 4.54 -4.84 2.45
N ALA A 15 5.58 -4.69 1.65
CA ALA A 15 6.74 -3.87 1.92
C ALA A 15 6.89 -2.80 0.83
N ALA A 16 6.99 -1.54 1.23
CA ALA A 16 7.11 -0.43 0.29
C ALA A 16 8.03 0.66 0.82
N GLY A 17 8.59 1.49 -0.06
CA GLY A 17 9.53 2.53 0.34
C GLY A 17 10.12 3.34 -0.82
N LYS A 18 11.42 3.63 -0.71
CA LYS A 18 12.12 4.57 -1.61
C LYS A 18 12.25 4.09 -3.06
N GLU A 19 12.16 2.79 -3.28
CA GLU A 19 12.54 2.18 -4.56
C GLU A 19 11.44 2.26 -5.64
N LYS A 20 10.34 3.00 -5.39
CA LYS A 20 9.16 3.07 -6.29
C LYS A 20 8.57 1.69 -6.62
N VAL A 21 8.77 0.74 -5.72
CA VAL A 21 8.31 -0.63 -5.85
C VAL A 21 7.65 -1.05 -4.55
N VAL A 22 6.57 -1.81 -4.69
CA VAL A 22 5.88 -2.49 -3.60
C VAL A 22 6.12 -3.98 -3.79
N HIS A 23 6.52 -4.67 -2.72
CA HIS A 23 6.69 -6.12 -2.73
C HIS A 23 5.70 -6.78 -1.78
N ARG A 24 5.13 -7.90 -2.21
CA ARG A 24 4.53 -8.87 -1.29
C ARG A 24 5.61 -9.88 -0.92
N LEU A 25 5.89 -9.96 0.37
CA LEU A 25 6.82 -10.91 0.96
C LEU A 25 6.03 -12.04 1.61
N GLN A 26 6.37 -13.27 1.26
CA GLN A 26 5.94 -14.44 2.00
C GLN A 26 7.01 -14.78 3.03
N ILE A 27 6.64 -14.77 4.30
CA ILE A 27 7.52 -15.16 5.40
C ILE A 27 7.22 -16.63 5.74
N LYS A 28 8.23 -17.49 5.64
CA LYS A 28 8.18 -18.91 5.99
C LYS A 28 9.28 -19.23 6.99
N ARG A 29 8.93 -19.35 8.27
CA ARG A 29 9.86 -19.59 9.39
C ARG A 29 11.02 -18.59 9.39
N THR A 30 12.17 -18.97 8.83
CA THR A 30 13.42 -18.20 8.80
C THR A 30 13.74 -17.61 7.42
N GLN A 31 12.88 -17.84 6.42
CA GLN A 31 13.08 -17.40 5.05
C GLN A 31 11.98 -16.43 4.61
N THR A 32 12.37 -15.49 3.77
CA THR A 32 11.45 -14.54 3.12
C THR A 32 11.63 -14.60 1.61
N SER A 33 10.54 -14.68 0.86
CA SER A 33 10.56 -14.63 -0.61
C SER A 33 9.59 -13.57 -1.12
N VAL A 34 10.00 -12.85 -2.17
CA VAL A 34 9.09 -11.95 -2.89
C VAL A 34 8.15 -12.81 -3.74
N THR A 35 6.84 -12.70 -3.50
CA THR A 35 5.81 -13.41 -4.28
C THR A 35 5.13 -12.51 -5.30
N GLN A 36 5.18 -11.20 -5.09
CA GLN A 36 4.60 -10.23 -6.01
C GLN A 36 5.32 -8.89 -5.93
N THR A 37 5.33 -8.17 -7.05
CA THR A 37 5.96 -6.87 -7.19
C THR A 37 5.05 -5.96 -7.99
N TRP A 38 4.80 -4.75 -7.48
CA TRP A 38 4.11 -3.69 -8.19
C TRP A 38 5.04 -2.50 -8.39
N GLN A 39 5.12 -2.03 -9.63
CA GLN A 39 5.86 -0.82 -9.97
C GLN A 39 4.98 0.40 -9.71
N LEU A 40 5.54 1.39 -9.02
CA LEU A 40 4.93 2.69 -8.78
C LEU A 40 5.65 3.77 -9.58
N GLU A 41 4.96 4.89 -9.79
CA GLU A 41 5.50 6.08 -10.43
C GLU A 41 6.37 6.90 -9.46
N ARG A 42 5.98 6.94 -8.18
CA ARG A 42 6.62 7.71 -7.10
C ARG A 42 6.91 6.83 -5.88
N PRO A 43 7.96 7.16 -5.10
CA PRO A 43 8.24 6.44 -3.87
C PRO A 43 7.16 6.70 -2.84
N VAL A 44 6.85 5.70 -2.02
CA VAL A 44 5.83 5.84 -0.96
C VAL A 44 6.50 6.00 0.40
N THR A 45 5.83 6.76 1.26
CA THR A 45 6.27 7.03 2.63
C THR A 45 5.35 6.41 3.65
N ASN A 46 4.05 6.28 3.34
CA ASN A 46 3.04 5.76 4.26
C ASN A 46 2.21 4.65 3.59
N ALA A 47 1.69 3.75 4.42
CA ALA A 47 0.72 2.73 4.00
C ALA A 47 -0.34 2.53 5.10
N LEU A 48 -1.58 2.30 4.69
CA LEU A 48 -2.71 2.03 5.55
C LEU A 48 -3.55 0.91 4.96
N LEU A 49 -3.85 -0.12 5.75
CA LEU A 49 -4.74 -1.19 5.37
C LEU A 49 -6.15 -0.89 5.89
N SER A 50 -7.16 -1.09 5.05
CA SER A 50 -8.56 -1.00 5.46
C SER A 50 -8.89 -2.07 6.51
N PRO A 51 -9.85 -1.81 7.42
CA PRO A 51 -10.30 -2.80 8.40
C PRO A 51 -10.80 -4.12 7.78
N ASP A 52 -11.43 -4.05 6.60
CA ASP A 52 -11.88 -5.21 5.82
C ASP A 52 -10.75 -5.94 5.09
N THR A 53 -9.52 -5.41 5.12
CA THR A 53 -8.32 -5.93 4.47
C THR A 53 -8.33 -5.96 2.94
N GLU A 54 -9.36 -5.42 2.31
CA GLU A 54 -9.52 -5.45 0.85
C GLU A 54 -8.86 -4.25 0.14
N THR A 55 -8.54 -3.18 0.87
CA THR A 55 -7.90 -1.99 0.29
C THR A 55 -6.65 -1.60 1.08
N LEU A 56 -5.53 -1.56 0.38
CA LEU A 56 -4.28 -0.98 0.84
C LEU A 56 -4.12 0.40 0.20
N LEU A 57 -4.13 1.44 1.03
CA LEU A 57 -3.79 2.80 0.62
C LEU A 57 -2.30 3.02 0.82
N LEU A 58 -1.61 3.44 -0.23
CA LEU A 58 -0.23 3.92 -0.15
C LEU A 58 -0.20 5.39 -0.51
N SER A 59 0.72 6.14 0.10
CA SER A 59 0.90 7.54 -0.28
C SER A 59 2.36 7.97 -0.33
N SER A 60 2.63 8.85 -1.31
CA SER A 60 3.89 9.56 -1.49
C SER A 60 3.83 10.91 -0.78
N SER A 61 4.95 11.35 -0.22
CA SER A 61 5.09 12.73 0.29
C SER A 61 4.96 13.80 -0.80
N THR A 62 4.91 13.41 -2.08
CA THR A 62 4.69 14.31 -3.22
C THR A 62 3.23 14.40 -3.66
N GLY A 63 2.28 13.81 -2.93
CA GLY A 63 0.86 13.90 -3.27
C GLY A 63 0.31 12.80 -4.17
N GLN A 64 1.07 11.75 -4.43
CA GLN A 64 0.52 10.57 -5.11
C GLN A 64 -0.14 9.65 -4.10
N ILE A 65 -1.37 9.22 -4.38
CA ILE A 65 -2.09 8.20 -3.63
C ILE A 65 -2.26 6.98 -4.52
N TYR A 66 -2.01 5.81 -3.97
CA TYR A 66 -2.23 4.54 -4.64
C TYR A 66 -3.23 3.69 -3.86
N LEU A 67 -4.12 3.02 -4.58
CA LEU A 67 -5.02 2.01 -4.03
C LEU A 67 -4.67 0.65 -4.63
N LEU A 68 -4.59 -0.36 -3.76
CA LEU A 68 -4.21 -1.71 -4.13
C LEU A 68 -5.07 -2.71 -3.37
N ASN A 69 -5.62 -3.73 -4.02
CA ASN A 69 -6.16 -4.88 -3.32
C ASN A 69 -5.02 -5.86 -2.98
N PRO A 70 -4.67 -6.04 -1.69
CA PRO A 70 -3.60 -6.96 -1.29
C PRO A 70 -4.01 -8.45 -1.38
N SER A 71 -5.28 -8.75 -1.67
CA SER A 71 -5.78 -10.09 -1.93
C SER A 71 -5.51 -10.53 -3.37
N GLU A 72 -5.61 -9.59 -4.32
CA GLU A 72 -5.54 -9.89 -5.74
C GLU A 72 -4.11 -9.86 -6.28
N THR A 73 -3.86 -10.70 -7.29
CA THR A 73 -2.54 -10.88 -7.90
C THR A 73 -2.40 -10.20 -9.26
N ASN A 74 -3.50 -9.87 -9.95
CA ASN A 74 -3.47 -9.34 -11.31
C ASN A 74 -3.99 -7.90 -11.44
N GLN A 75 -4.28 -7.21 -10.34
CA GLN A 75 -4.83 -5.86 -10.41
C GLN A 75 -3.77 -4.79 -10.66
N SER A 76 -4.14 -3.84 -11.52
CA SER A 76 -3.46 -2.57 -11.70
C SER A 76 -3.54 -1.74 -10.42
N VAL A 77 -2.45 -1.05 -10.09
CA VAL A 77 -2.46 -0.05 -9.02
C VAL A 77 -3.25 1.15 -9.52
N GLU A 78 -4.35 1.49 -8.85
CA GLU A 78 -5.04 2.73 -9.13
C GLU A 78 -4.25 3.89 -8.50
N SER A 79 -4.05 4.96 -9.26
CA SER A 79 -3.25 6.11 -8.87
C SER A 79 -4.08 7.38 -8.97
N LEU A 80 -4.05 8.19 -7.92
CA LEU A 80 -4.62 9.52 -7.89
C LEU A 80 -3.52 10.54 -7.58
N GLU A 81 -3.45 11.59 -8.39
CA GLU A 81 -2.54 12.70 -8.16
C GLU A 81 -3.29 13.81 -7.42
N VAL A 82 -2.75 14.25 -6.29
CA VAL A 82 -3.23 15.42 -5.56
C VAL A 82 -2.47 16.65 -6.08
N PRO A 83 -3.12 17.58 -6.80
CA PRO A 83 -2.44 18.66 -7.54
C PRO A 83 -1.82 19.75 -6.67
N THR A 84 -2.01 19.71 -5.35
CA THR A 84 -1.53 20.74 -4.41
C THR A 84 -0.29 20.26 -3.66
N GLY A 85 0.80 21.05 -3.74
CA GLY A 85 2.15 20.66 -3.34
C GLY A 85 2.43 20.43 -1.85
N ASN A 86 1.42 20.26 -1.00
CA ASN A 86 1.57 20.07 0.45
C ASN A 86 0.74 18.88 0.96
N PHE A 87 0.91 17.71 0.35
CA PHE A 87 0.27 16.49 0.82
C PHE A 87 0.94 15.96 2.09
N LEU A 88 0.21 15.93 3.20
CA LEU A 88 0.72 15.46 4.50
C LEU A 88 0.42 13.99 4.75
N ALA A 89 -0.84 13.61 4.59
CA ALA A 89 -1.31 12.25 4.82
C ALA A 89 -2.65 12.03 4.11
N ALA A 90 -2.96 10.76 3.85
CA ALA A 90 -4.29 10.30 3.51
C ALA A 90 -4.73 9.24 4.54
N SER A 91 -6.03 9.12 4.75
CA SER A 91 -6.62 8.11 5.62
C SER A 91 -7.79 7.45 4.91
N LEU A 92 -8.06 6.20 5.28
CA LEU A 92 -9.26 5.49 4.85
C LEU A 92 -10.41 5.92 5.76
N LEU A 93 -11.46 6.51 5.17
CA LEU A 93 -12.71 6.78 5.86
C LEU A 93 -13.53 5.50 5.86
N HIS A 94 -13.62 4.86 7.03
CA HIS A 94 -14.54 3.76 7.22
C HIS A 94 -15.92 4.34 7.49
N THR A 95 -16.76 4.43 6.45
CA THR A 95 -18.19 4.61 6.67
C THR A 95 -18.75 3.25 6.99
N ASP A 96 -18.87 2.93 8.28
CA ASP A 96 -19.85 1.94 8.69
C ASP A 96 -21.18 2.38 8.07
N ARG A 97 -21.73 1.59 7.16
CA ARG A 97 -23.10 1.76 6.67
C ARG A 97 -24.05 1.35 7.79
N ASN A 98 -23.93 2.00 8.94
CA ASN A 98 -24.81 1.87 10.08
C ASN A 98 -24.72 3.15 10.95
N SER A 99 -24.79 4.31 10.33
CA SER A 99 -25.28 5.50 11.03
C SER A 99 -26.79 5.37 11.15
N CYS A 100 -27.24 4.93 12.33
CA CYS A 100 -28.59 4.92 12.91
C CYS A 100 -29.80 4.74 11.98
#